data_AF-A0A2M8GMG2-F1
#
_entry.id   AF-A0A2M8GMG2-F1
#
_cell.length_a   1.000
_cell.length_b   1.000
_cell.length_c   1.000
_cell.angle_alpha   90.00
_cell.angle_beta   90.00
_cell.angle_gamma   90.00
#
_symmetry.space_group_name_H-M   'P 1'
#
loop_
_entity.id
_entity.type
_entity.pdbx_description
1 polymer ?
#
loop_
_entity_poly.entity_id
_entity_poly.type
_entity_poly.pdbx_seq_one_letter_code
_entity_poly.pdbx_strand_id
1 'polypeptide(L)'
;MTDQNLAANNIADEKLLEEFVDRLIKEKNSPYVKDENRNEVKKMLLDDVADAINRKLVAQLTDKQVDELNVLLEKKVADEELNGFFKKNINNLDQIIAQALTDFRAGYLTVSYQPKKDDSDLPPPAPVNK
;
A
#
# COMPACT_ATOMS: atom_id res chain seq x y z
N MET A 1 -2.85 16.37 -6.92
CA MET A 1 -2.35 15.46 -5.86
C MET A 1 -2.88 14.09 -6.23
N THR A 2 -1.99 13.13 -6.40
CA THR A 2 -2.27 11.89 -7.13
C THR A 2 -2.94 10.88 -6.19
N ASP A 3 -4.26 10.79 -6.23
CA ASP A 3 -5.01 9.64 -5.71
C ASP A 3 -4.67 8.42 -6.60
N GLN A 4 -3.56 7.76 -6.29
CA GLN A 4 -3.06 6.59 -7.04
C GLN A 4 -3.46 5.25 -6.39
N ASN A 5 -4.28 5.29 -5.34
CA ASN A 5 -4.70 4.11 -4.57
C ASN A 5 -6.05 3.50 -5.01
N LEU A 6 -6.47 3.73 -6.27
CA LEU A 6 -7.81 3.34 -6.72
C LEU A 6 -8.02 1.84 -6.93
N ALA A 7 -7.01 1.01 -7.24
CA ALA A 7 -7.31 -0.38 -7.59
C ALA A 7 -7.48 -1.29 -6.36
N ALA A 8 -6.64 -1.19 -5.34
CA ALA A 8 -6.63 -2.15 -4.24
C ALA A 8 -7.73 -1.93 -3.20
N ASN A 9 -8.11 -0.67 -2.92
CA ASN A 9 -9.26 -0.35 -2.05
C ASN A 9 -10.59 -0.87 -2.62
N ASN A 10 -10.62 -1.19 -3.93
CA ASN A 10 -11.82 -1.59 -4.66
C ASN A 10 -11.86 -3.08 -5.05
N ILE A 11 -10.73 -3.79 -4.93
CA ILE A 11 -10.64 -5.22 -5.22
C ILE A 11 -10.63 -6.04 -3.94
N ALA A 12 -9.98 -5.54 -2.88
CA ALA A 12 -10.13 -6.05 -1.53
C ALA A 12 -11.11 -5.16 -0.77
N ASP A 13 -12.05 -5.77 -0.05
CA ASP A 13 -13.05 -5.05 0.74
C ASP A 13 -12.35 -4.09 1.73
N GLU A 14 -12.66 -2.78 1.66
CA GLU A 14 -12.01 -1.74 2.46
C GLU A 14 -12.00 -2.11 3.95
N LYS A 15 -13.12 -2.66 4.45
CA LYS A 15 -13.22 -3.10 5.83
C LYS A 15 -12.28 -4.27 6.16
N LEU A 16 -12.07 -5.20 5.22
CA LEU A 16 -11.10 -6.28 5.41
C LEU A 16 -9.66 -5.77 5.41
N LEU A 17 -9.35 -4.76 4.60
CA LEU A 17 -8.04 -4.09 4.62
C LEU A 17 -7.81 -3.35 5.94
N GLU A 18 -8.83 -2.66 6.46
CA GLU A 18 -8.77 -2.03 7.77
C GLU A 18 -8.50 -3.05 8.89
N GLU A 19 -9.24 -4.16 8.90
CA GLU A 19 -9.05 -5.24 9.88
C GLU A 19 -7.69 -5.92 9.74
N PHE A 20 -7.16 -6.01 8.52
CA PHE A 20 -5.81 -6.51 8.25
C PHE A 20 -4.74 -5.59 8.83
N VAL A 21 -4.84 -4.27 8.58
CA VAL A 21 -3.91 -3.28 9.12
C VAL A 21 -3.99 -3.20 10.64
N ASP A 22 -5.19 -3.24 11.22
CA ASP A 22 -5.35 -3.26 12.69
C ASP A 22 -4.69 -4.48 13.32
N ARG A 23 -4.76 -5.65 12.67
CA ARG A 23 -4.05 -6.85 13.12
C ARG A 23 -2.54 -6.70 12.99
N LEU A 24 -2.06 -6.14 11.89
CA LEU A 24 -0.63 -5.87 11.65
C LEU A 24 -0.02 -4.95 12.71
N ILE A 25 -0.71 -3.86 13.04
CA ILE A 25 -0.27 -2.91 14.08
C ILE A 25 -0.17 -3.62 15.43
N LYS A 26 -1.20 -4.38 15.81
CA LYS A 26 -1.21 -5.17 17.06
C LYS A 26 -0.11 -6.23 17.08
N GLU A 27 0.09 -6.94 15.98
CA GLU A 27 1.08 -8.01 15.87
C GLU A 27 2.51 -7.48 15.93
N LYS A 28 2.79 -6.33 15.32
CA LYS A 28 4.10 -5.66 15.43
C LYS A 28 4.39 -5.24 16.87
N ASN A 29 3.34 -4.90 17.63
CA ASN A 29 3.41 -4.43 19.02
C ASN A 29 4.51 -3.37 19.23
N SER A 30 4.59 -2.42 18.30
CA SER A 30 5.67 -1.44 18.24
C SER A 30 5.49 -0.36 19.31
N PRO A 31 6.53 -0.02 20.11
CA PRO A 31 6.45 1.07 21.09
C PRO A 31 6.32 2.46 20.44
N TYR A 32 6.53 2.55 19.12
CA TYR A 32 6.40 3.77 18.33
C TYR A 32 4.97 4.06 17.87
N VAL A 33 4.08 3.06 17.94
CA VAL A 33 2.65 3.26 17.65
C VAL A 33 1.93 3.48 18.98
N LYS A 34 1.56 4.73 19.22
CA LYS A 34 0.80 5.17 20.38
C LYS A 34 -0.61 5.56 19.94
N ASP A 35 -1.56 5.63 20.87
CA ASP A 35 -2.94 6.01 20.53
C ASP A 35 -3.03 7.38 19.81
N GLU A 36 -2.12 8.30 20.13
CA GLU A 36 -2.02 9.63 19.52
C GLU A 36 -1.67 9.62 18.01
N ASN A 37 -0.84 8.68 17.54
CA ASN A 37 -0.43 8.58 16.14
C ASN A 37 -0.99 7.34 15.42
N ARG A 38 -1.75 6.50 16.13
CA ARG A 38 -2.27 5.23 15.60
C ARG A 38 -3.14 5.39 14.36
N ASN A 39 -3.99 6.43 14.32
CA ASN A 39 -4.84 6.69 13.16
C ASN A 39 -4.02 7.10 11.92
N GLU A 40 -2.96 7.87 12.10
CA GLU A 40 -2.07 8.27 11.01
C GLU A 40 -1.27 7.08 10.50
N VAL A 41 -0.73 6.26 11.41
CA VAL A 41 -0.05 5.01 11.07
C VAL A 41 -0.99 4.06 10.34
N LYS A 42 -2.24 3.93 10.79
CA LYS A 42 -3.26 3.10 10.11
C LYS A 42 -3.51 3.59 8.68
N LYS A 43 -3.69 4.90 8.48
CA LYS A 43 -3.88 5.47 7.13
C LYS A 43 -2.68 5.21 6.22
N MET A 44 -1.47 5.48 6.71
CA MET A 44 -0.24 5.21 5.95
C MET A 44 -0.12 3.74 5.57
N LEU A 45 -0.42 2.82 6.50
CA LEU A 45 -0.37 1.39 6.22
C LEU A 45 -1.46 0.92 5.26
N LEU A 46 -2.66 1.49 5.33
CA LEU A 46 -3.71 1.21 4.36
C LEU A 46 -3.26 1.62 2.96
N ASP A 47 -2.70 2.82 2.83
CA ASP A 47 -2.17 3.31 1.56
C ASP A 47 -1.05 2.41 1.04
N ASP A 48 -0.08 2.04 1.89
CA ASP A 48 1.05 1.18 1.52
C ASP A 48 0.61 -0.24 1.11
N VAL A 49 -0.37 -0.80 1.80
CA VAL A 49 -0.95 -2.12 1.48
C VAL A 49 -1.66 -2.06 0.13
N ALA A 50 -2.46 -1.02 -0.08
CA ALA A 50 -3.19 -0.83 -1.32
C ALA A 50 -2.21 -0.66 -2.50
N ASP A 51 -1.14 0.10 -2.31
CA ASP A 51 -0.06 0.24 -3.28
C ASP A 51 0.64 -1.10 -3.59
N ALA A 52 0.91 -1.92 -2.57
CA ALA A 52 1.53 -3.23 -2.73
C ALA A 52 0.67 -4.19 -3.55
N ILE A 53 -0.65 -4.20 -3.31
CA ILE A 53 -1.61 -4.96 -4.09
C ILE A 53 -1.63 -4.45 -5.53
N ASN A 54 -1.75 -3.12 -5.75
CA ASN A 54 -1.77 -2.52 -7.09
C ASN A 54 -0.57 -2.93 -7.92
N ARG A 55 0.64 -2.85 -7.35
CA ARG A 55 1.88 -3.26 -8.03
C ARG A 55 1.86 -4.73 -8.42
N LYS A 56 1.36 -5.60 -7.54
CA LYS A 56 1.26 -7.04 -7.81
C LYS A 56 0.25 -7.33 -8.92
N LEU A 57 -0.88 -6.61 -8.96
CA LEU A 57 -1.89 -6.74 -10.00
C LEU A 57 -1.39 -6.27 -11.37
N VAL A 58 -0.80 -5.08 -11.43
CA VAL A 58 -0.23 -4.52 -12.66
C VAL A 58 0.89 -5.42 -13.20
N ALA A 59 1.70 -6.03 -12.33
CA ALA A 59 2.75 -6.97 -12.74
C ALA A 59 2.23 -8.28 -13.37
N GLN A 60 0.92 -8.57 -13.28
CA GLN A 60 0.29 -9.72 -13.95
C GLN A 60 -0.30 -9.35 -15.31
N LEU A 61 -0.35 -8.07 -15.66
CA LEU A 61 -0.85 -7.60 -16.93
C LEU A 61 0.24 -7.65 -18.00
N THR A 62 -0.15 -7.99 -19.22
CA THR A 62 0.67 -7.80 -20.42
C THR A 62 0.76 -6.32 -20.78
N ASP A 63 1.75 -5.91 -21.58
CA ASP A 63 1.91 -4.51 -22.01
C ASP A 63 0.62 -3.95 -22.63
N LYS A 64 -0.06 -4.74 -23.47
CA LYS A 64 -1.34 -4.35 -24.08
C LYS A 64 -2.44 -4.13 -23.02
N GLN A 65 -2.50 -4.96 -22.00
CA GLN A 65 -3.46 -4.80 -20.91
C GLN A 65 -3.10 -3.61 -20.01
N VAL A 66 -1.82 -3.28 -19.86
CA VAL A 66 -1.38 -2.05 -19.17
C VAL A 66 -1.84 -0.81 -19.95
N ASP A 67 -1.71 -0.80 -21.27
CA ASP A 67 -2.25 0.29 -22.11
C ASP A 67 -3.77 0.42 -21.97
N GLU A 68 -4.51 -0.71 -21.99
CA GLU A 68 -5.95 -0.71 -21.76
C GLU A 68 -6.31 -0.18 -20.35
N LEU A 69 -5.55 -0.56 -19.33
CA LEU A 69 -5.72 -0.05 -17.96
C LEU A 69 -5.49 1.46 -17.90
N ASN A 70 -4.43 1.96 -18.54
CA ASN A 70 -4.15 3.41 -18.60
C ASN A 70 -5.33 4.17 -19.20
N VAL A 71 -5.91 3.67 -20.30
CA VAL A 71 -7.09 4.28 -20.92
C VAL A 71 -8.30 4.27 -19.97
N LEU A 72 -8.51 3.21 -19.19
CA LEU A 72 -9.58 3.16 -18.18
C LEU A 72 -9.36 4.19 -17.07
N LEU A 73 -8.12 4.33 -16.60
CA LEU A 73 -7.74 5.32 -15.58
C LEU A 73 -7.90 6.76 -16.09
N GLU A 74 -7.50 7.05 -17.33
CA GLU A 74 -7.68 8.36 -17.96
C GLU A 74 -9.15 8.74 -18.10
N LYS A 75 -10.01 7.75 -18.37
CA LYS A 75 -11.46 7.92 -18.46
C LYS A 75 -12.16 8.04 -17.11
N LYS A 76 -11.45 7.84 -16.00
CA LYS A 76 -12.01 7.82 -14.64
C LYS A 76 -13.25 6.94 -14.55
N VAL A 77 -13.16 5.73 -15.13
CA VAL A 77 -14.24 4.75 -15.08
C VAL A 77 -14.58 4.39 -13.64
N ALA A 78 -15.78 3.85 -13.43
CA ALA A 78 -16.19 3.44 -12.08
C ALA A 78 -15.31 2.30 -11.56
N ASP A 79 -15.17 2.22 -10.24
CA ASP A 79 -14.34 1.22 -9.56
C ASP A 79 -14.76 -0.23 -9.86
N GLU A 80 -16.05 -0.45 -10.09
CA GLU A 80 -16.61 -1.73 -10.50
C GLU A 80 -16.12 -2.15 -11.90
N GLU A 81 -15.91 -1.18 -12.80
CA GLU A 81 -15.36 -1.44 -14.13
C GLU A 81 -13.87 -1.78 -14.07
N LEU A 82 -13.10 -1.10 -13.21
CA LEU A 82 -11.70 -1.46 -12.94
C LEU A 82 -11.59 -2.85 -12.33
N ASN A 83 -12.42 -3.18 -11.34
CA ASN A 83 -12.44 -4.51 -10.74
C ASN A 83 -12.83 -5.58 -11.78
N GLY A 84 -13.83 -5.30 -12.62
CA GLY A 84 -14.20 -6.16 -13.74
C GLY A 84 -13.06 -6.39 -14.72
N PHE A 85 -12.26 -5.35 -15.00
CA PHE A 85 -11.07 -5.46 -15.84
C PHE A 85 -10.04 -6.44 -15.24
N PHE A 86 -9.71 -6.30 -13.96
CA PHE A 86 -8.75 -7.20 -13.30
C PHE A 86 -9.27 -8.63 -13.22
N LYS A 87 -10.54 -8.85 -12.83
CA LYS A 87 -11.17 -10.17 -12.77
C LYS A 87 -11.19 -10.89 -14.11
N LYS A 88 -11.39 -10.14 -15.20
CA LYS A 88 -11.41 -10.69 -16.56
C LYS A 88 -10.03 -11.07 -17.08
N ASN A 89 -9.00 -10.30 -16.72
CA ASN A 89 -7.65 -10.46 -17.27
C ASN A 89 -6.73 -11.30 -16.38
N ILE A 90 -7.07 -11.49 -15.10
CA ILE A 90 -6.26 -12.20 -14.12
C ILE A 90 -7.03 -13.41 -13.58
N ASN A 91 -6.67 -14.61 -14.05
CA ASN A 91 -7.36 -15.86 -13.69
C ASN A 91 -7.21 -16.29 -12.21
N ASN A 92 -6.23 -15.75 -11.48
CA ASN A 92 -5.94 -16.08 -10.07
C ASN A 92 -5.94 -14.84 -9.17
N LEU A 93 -6.84 -13.89 -9.44
CA LEU A 93 -6.85 -12.57 -8.80
C LEU A 93 -6.79 -12.65 -7.26
N ASP A 94 -7.66 -13.46 -6.65
CA ASP A 94 -7.73 -13.62 -5.19
C ASP A 94 -6.43 -14.16 -4.60
N GLN A 95 -5.77 -15.10 -5.29
CA GLN A 95 -4.49 -15.66 -4.84
C GLN A 95 -3.37 -14.62 -4.90
N ILE A 96 -3.35 -13.77 -5.94
CA ILE A 96 -2.37 -12.71 -6.09
C ILE A 96 -2.53 -11.65 -4.99
N ILE A 97 -3.77 -11.29 -4.66
CA ILE A 97 -4.06 -10.37 -3.55
C ILE A 97 -3.63 -10.99 -2.22
N ALA A 98 -3.98 -12.25 -1.97
CA ALA A 98 -3.57 -12.96 -0.77
C ALA A 98 -2.03 -13.04 -0.64
N GLN A 99 -1.32 -13.26 -1.76
CA GLN A 99 0.14 -13.25 -1.79
C GLN A 99 0.69 -11.85 -1.51
N ALA A 100 0.12 -10.80 -2.11
CA ALA A 100 0.52 -9.41 -1.87
C ALA A 100 0.41 -9.04 -0.38
N LEU A 101 -0.72 -9.40 0.25
CA LEU A 101 -0.95 -9.17 1.68
C LEU A 101 0.03 -9.98 2.55
N THR A 102 0.29 -11.23 2.19
CA THR A 102 1.23 -12.09 2.91
C THR A 102 2.66 -11.55 2.83
N ASP A 103 3.10 -11.16 1.63
CA ASP A 103 4.41 -10.56 1.38
C ASP A 103 4.55 -9.25 2.15
N PHE A 104 3.51 -8.39 2.12
CA PHE A 104 3.49 -7.13 2.84
C PHE A 104 3.62 -7.35 4.35
N ARG A 105 2.84 -8.28 4.92
CA ARG A 105 2.91 -8.61 6.34
C ARG A 105 4.30 -9.11 6.72
N ALA A 106 4.88 -10.02 5.94
CA ALA A 106 6.23 -10.50 6.19
C ALA A 106 7.25 -9.36 6.17
N GLY A 107 7.18 -8.46 5.18
CA GLY A 107 8.05 -7.29 5.08
C GLY A 107 7.89 -6.33 6.27
N TYR A 108 6.66 -5.97 6.62
CA TYR A 108 6.37 -5.07 7.72
C TYR A 108 6.82 -5.62 9.09
N LEU A 109 6.63 -6.92 9.32
CA LEU A 109 7.03 -7.55 10.58
C LEU A 109 8.55 -7.75 10.69
N THR A 110 9.24 -8.02 9.58
CA THR A 110 10.70 -8.24 9.55
C THR A 110 11.52 -6.95 9.58
N VAL A 111 11.07 -5.90 8.91
CA VAL A 111 11.75 -4.59 8.93
C VAL A 111 11.39 -3.87 10.22
N SER A 112 12.37 -3.44 11.00
CA SER A 112 12.12 -2.51 12.11
C SER A 112 11.58 -1.20 11.52
N TYR A 113 10.27 -0.96 11.61
CA TYR A 113 9.68 0.33 11.26
C TYR A 113 10.32 1.40 12.15
N GLN A 114 11.26 2.14 11.59
CA GLN A 114 11.67 3.43 12.12
C GLN A 114 10.75 4.43 11.40
N PRO A 115 9.81 5.11 12.09
CA PRO A 115 9.19 6.27 11.49
C PRO A 115 10.33 7.18 11.04
N LYS A 116 10.28 7.68 9.79
CA LYS A 116 11.28 8.64 9.32
C LYS A 116 11.30 9.77 10.35
N LYS A 117 12.38 9.85 11.13
CA LYS A 117 12.62 10.99 12.00
C LYS A 117 12.69 12.18 11.05
N ASP A 118 11.79 13.12 11.27
CA ASP A 118 11.86 14.48 10.76
C ASP A 118 13.35 14.92 10.73
N ASP A 119 13.82 15.45 9.60
CA ASP A 119 15.21 15.89 9.34
C ASP A 119 15.72 17.02 10.27
N SER A 120 15.06 17.22 11.42
CA SER A 120 15.40 18.20 12.45
C SER A 120 16.48 17.73 13.44
N ASP A 121 17.02 16.51 13.28
CA ASP A 121 18.09 15.94 14.12
C ASP A 121 19.45 15.83 13.38
N LEU A 122 19.70 16.71 12.39
CA LEU A 122 21.05 16.87 11.85
C LEU A 122 21.95 17.49 12.93
N PRO A 123 23.05 16.84 13.34
CA PRO A 123 24.01 17.48 14.23
C PRO A 123 24.56 18.75 13.54
N PRO A 124 24.78 19.85 14.27
CA PRO A 124 25.32 21.07 13.68
C PRO A 124 26.63 20.75 12.94
N PRO A 125 26.87 21.34 11.75
CA PRO A 125 28.09 21.09 10.99
C PRO A 125 29.30 21.40 11.86
N ALA A 126 30.28 20.48 11.86
CA ALA A 126 31.50 20.61 12.63
C ALA A 126 32.17 21.97 12.37
N PRO A 127 32.69 22.66 13.40
CA PRO A 127 33.38 23.92 13.20
C PRO A 127 34.60 23.68 12.32
N VAL A 128 34.61 24.36 11.16
CA VAL A 128 35.74 24.34 10.24
C VAL A 128 36.83 25.21 10.86
N ASN A 129 37.81 24.60 11.51
CA ASN A 129 38.98 25.33 12.01
C ASN A 129 39.73 25.95 10.82
N LYS A 130 39.94 27.28 10.88
CA LYS A 130 40.88 28.02 10.04
C LYS A 130 42.18 28.25 10.80
#